data_AF-A0A7V9Q7L3-F1
#
_entry.id   AF-A0A7V9Q7L3-F1
#
_cell.length_a   1.000
_cell.length_b   1.000
_cell.length_c   1.000
_cell.angle_alpha   90.00
_cell.angle_beta   90.00
_cell.angle_gamma   90.00
#
_symmetry.space_group_name_H-M   'P 1'
#
loop_
_entity.id
_entity.type
_entity.pdbx_description
1 polymer ?
#
loop_
_entity_poly.entity_id
_entity_poly.type
_entity_poly.pdbx_seq_one_letter_code
_entity_poly.pdbx_strand_id
1 'polypeptide(L)'
;FNTIKSKDVRGCIKLFTGEDFTTPIPHGHSTSKAVYVLKFKLDWIWLRGFEAGGGGIVRRVGLSDHWPLWVKVKLGGGGPRVDFDSTKSRR
;
A
#
# COMPACT_ATOMS: atom_id res chain seq x y z
N PHE A 1 0.30 -5.43 -3.83
CA PHE A 1 1.01 -6.09 -4.94
C PHE A 1 2.10 -6.92 -4.32
N ASN A 2 2.07 -8.24 -4.47
CA ASN A 2 2.89 -9.15 -3.67
C ASN A 2 3.95 -9.77 -4.58
N THR A 3 5.22 -9.36 -4.45
CA THR A 3 6.34 -9.93 -5.22
C THR A 3 7.55 -10.17 -4.33
N ILE A 4 8.22 -11.30 -4.56
CA ILE A 4 9.41 -11.74 -3.83
C ILE A 4 10.69 -11.33 -4.58
N LYS A 5 10.60 -11.01 -5.88
CA LYS A 5 11.77 -10.69 -6.71
C LYS A 5 12.20 -9.25 -6.46
N SER A 6 13.42 -9.04 -5.95
CA SER A 6 13.94 -7.71 -5.62
C SER A 6 13.90 -6.72 -6.77
N LYS A 7 14.06 -7.18 -8.02
CA LYS A 7 13.94 -6.32 -9.22
C LYS A 7 12.53 -5.74 -9.38
N ASP A 8 11.50 -6.56 -9.11
CA ASP A 8 10.11 -6.19 -9.28
C ASP A 8 9.65 -5.33 -8.11
N VAL A 9 10.18 -5.58 -6.90
CA VAL A 9 10.01 -4.67 -5.74
C VAL A 9 10.53 -3.27 -6.06
N ARG A 10 11.75 -3.16 -6.59
CA ARG A 10 12.33 -1.85 -6.97
C ARG A 10 11.55 -1.19 -8.10
N GLY A 11 11.12 -1.97 -9.11
CA GLY A 11 10.29 -1.48 -10.21
C GLY A 11 8.95 -0.92 -9.71
N CYS A 12 8.30 -1.63 -8.80
CA CYS A 12 7.07 -1.19 -8.13
C CYS A 12 7.31 0.12 -7.35
N ILE A 13 8.33 0.16 -6.47
CA ILE A 13 8.67 1.38 -5.73
C ILE A 13 8.87 2.55 -6.69
N LYS A 14 9.70 2.39 -7.73
CA LYS A 14 9.98 3.43 -8.72
C LYS A 14 8.70 3.92 -9.41
N LEU A 15 7.83 2.99 -9.81
CA LEU A 15 6.56 3.31 -10.47
C LEU A 15 5.66 4.15 -9.57
N PHE A 16 5.44 3.73 -8.33
CA PHE A 16 4.55 4.43 -7.40
C PHE A 16 5.14 5.78 -6.96
N THR A 17 6.43 5.83 -6.61
CA THR A 17 7.07 7.09 -6.22
C THR A 17 7.20 8.07 -7.38
N GLY A 18 7.26 7.58 -8.62
CA GLY A 18 7.25 8.43 -9.82
C GLY A 18 5.90 9.11 -10.08
N GLU A 19 4.82 8.59 -9.48
CA GLU A 19 3.44 9.11 -9.59
C GLU A 19 2.97 9.77 -8.27
N ASP A 20 3.92 10.27 -7.48
CA ASP A 20 3.71 10.95 -6.19
C ASP A 20 2.97 10.12 -5.12
N PHE A 21 3.02 8.79 -5.22
CA PHE A 21 2.56 7.93 -4.14
C PHE A 21 3.62 7.80 -3.05
N THR A 22 3.16 7.83 -1.81
CA THR A 22 3.95 7.55 -0.61
C THR A 22 3.44 6.30 0.09
N THR A 23 4.26 5.69 0.94
CA THR A 23 3.83 4.56 1.79
C THR A 23 4.16 4.84 3.26
N PRO A 24 3.18 4.74 4.17
CA PRO A 24 3.40 4.98 5.60
C PRO A 24 3.98 3.75 6.32
N ILE A 25 4.17 2.64 5.62
CA ILE A 25 4.67 1.39 6.21
C ILE A 25 6.14 1.21 5.80
N PRO A 26 7.10 1.38 6.74
CA PRO A 26 8.51 1.39 6.41
C PRO A 26 8.99 0.12 5.70
N HIS A 27 10.00 0.27 4.86
CA HIS A 27 10.70 -0.87 4.27
C HIS A 27 11.40 -1.69 5.37
N GLY A 28 11.48 -3.01 5.22
CA GLY A 28 12.14 -3.90 6.18
C GLY A 28 11.22 -4.58 7.22
N HIS A 29 9.94 -4.21 7.30
CA HIS A 29 8.98 -4.93 8.15
C HIS A 29 8.26 -6.02 7.36
N SER A 30 8.39 -7.26 7.83
CA SER A 30 7.70 -8.39 7.22
C SER A 30 6.19 -8.31 7.44
N THR A 31 5.43 -8.56 6.37
CA THR A 31 3.96 -8.56 6.34
C THR A 31 3.37 -9.96 6.27
N SER A 32 4.20 -11.01 6.26
CA SER A 32 3.74 -12.40 6.28
C SER A 32 4.42 -13.23 7.38
N LYS A 33 3.66 -14.21 7.89
CA LYS A 33 4.15 -15.31 8.72
C LYS A 33 4.93 -16.26 7.81
N ALA A 34 6.19 -15.95 7.59
CA ALA A 34 7.01 -16.83 6.77
C ALA A 34 7.21 -18.19 7.43
N VAL A 35 7.10 -19.24 6.61
CA VAL A 35 7.48 -20.60 6.94
C VAL A 35 9.00 -20.60 7.18
N TYR A 36 9.37 -20.76 8.46
CA TYR A 36 10.66 -21.14 9.03
C TYR A 36 11.91 -20.22 8.97
N VAL A 37 12.18 -19.33 7.99
CA VAL A 37 13.41 -18.48 8.07
C VAL A 37 13.31 -17.10 7.38
N LEU A 38 12.44 -16.91 6.39
CA LEU A 38 12.53 -15.76 5.48
C LEU A 38 11.47 -14.68 5.71
N LYS A 39 11.81 -13.57 6.37
CA LYS A 39 10.89 -12.43 6.59
C LYS A 39 10.58 -11.68 5.28
N PHE A 40 9.39 -11.87 4.69
CA PHE A 40 8.98 -11.14 3.48
C PHE A 40 8.10 -9.92 3.79
N LYS A 41 8.32 -8.80 3.10
CA LYS A 41 7.38 -7.67 2.97
C LYS A 41 6.73 -7.80 1.60
N LEU A 42 5.50 -8.33 1.58
CA LEU A 42 4.75 -8.57 0.36
C LEU A 42 3.60 -7.60 0.20
N ASP A 43 3.17 -6.96 1.27
CA ASP A 43 1.99 -6.11 1.28
C ASP A 43 2.41 -4.64 1.47
N TRP A 44 1.75 -3.75 0.74
CA TRP A 44 1.98 -2.30 0.79
C TRP A 44 0.64 -1.56 0.79
N ILE A 45 0.62 -0.42 1.47
CA ILE A 45 -0.40 0.62 1.29
C ILE A 45 0.30 1.81 0.64
N TRP A 46 -0.22 2.25 -0.51
CA TRP A 46 0.26 3.43 -1.22
C TRP A 46 -0.80 4.54 -1.15
N LEU A 47 -0.38 5.75 -0.84
CA LEU A 47 -1.24 6.92 -0.69
C LEU A 47 -0.79 8.02 -1.65
N ARG A 48 -1.75 8.65 -2.32
CA ARG A 48 -1.54 9.86 -3.12
C ARG A 48 -2.60 10.89 -2.75
N GLY A 49 -2.17 12.11 -2.47
CA GLY A 49 -3.08 13.19 -2.04
C GLY A 49 -3.68 13.01 -0.64
N PHE A 50 -3.19 12.06 0.16
CA PHE A 50 -3.63 11.84 1.54
C PHE A 50 -2.46 11.90 2.51
N GLU A 51 -2.68 12.54 3.66
CA GLU A 51 -1.75 12.50 4.79
C GLU A 51 -2.06 11.27 5.66
N ALA A 52 -1.02 10.49 5.99
CA ALA A 52 -1.15 9.37 6.93
C ALA A 52 -1.12 9.88 8.37
N GLY A 53 -2.21 9.67 9.11
CA GLY A 53 -2.29 9.93 10.56
C GLY A 53 -1.79 8.77 11.44
N GLY A 54 -1.22 7.73 10.82
CA GLY A 54 -0.72 6.52 11.47
C GLY A 54 -1.04 5.27 10.66
N GLY A 55 -0.33 4.18 10.91
CA GLY A 55 -0.56 2.90 10.23
C GLY A 55 0.28 1.78 10.82
N GLY A 56 0.05 0.55 10.37
CA GLY A 56 0.83 -0.58 10.87
C GLY A 56 0.40 -1.95 10.36
N ILE A 57 1.03 -2.97 10.95
CA ILE A 57 0.86 -4.39 10.63
C ILE A 57 0.16 -5.07 11.81
N VAL A 58 -0.96 -5.74 11.58
CA VAL A 58 -1.73 -6.44 12.62
C VAL A 58 -1.22 -7.88 12.78
N ARG A 59 -0.25 -8.07 13.68
CA ARG A 59 0.36 -9.40 13.93
C ARG A 59 -0.45 -10.34 14.82
N ARG A 60 -1.38 -9.78 15.60
CA ARG A 60 -2.17 -10.50 16.63
C ARG A 60 -3.37 -11.28 16.08
N VAL A 61 -3.68 -11.11 14.79
CA VAL A 61 -4.84 -11.74 14.16
C VAL A 61 -4.36 -12.89 13.28
N GLY A 62 -4.77 -14.11 13.65
CA GLY A 62 -4.28 -15.35 13.07
C GLY A 62 -5.01 -15.83 11.81
N LEU A 63 -5.55 -14.95 10.98
CA LEU A 63 -6.50 -15.33 9.91
C LEU A 63 -5.86 -15.90 8.64
N SER A 64 -4.61 -15.52 8.34
CA SER A 64 -3.88 -15.91 7.13
C SER A 64 -2.37 -15.99 7.44
N ASP A 65 -1.62 -16.51 6.48
CA ASP A 65 -0.16 -16.36 6.36
C ASP A 65 0.26 -14.90 6.09
N HIS A 66 -0.64 -14.04 5.63
CA HIS A 66 -0.46 -12.59 5.56
C HIS A 66 -1.03 -11.88 6.79
N TRP A 67 -0.31 -10.86 7.28
CA TRP A 67 -0.78 -9.97 8.33
C TRP A 67 -1.53 -8.78 7.70
N PRO A 68 -2.74 -8.45 8.18
CA PRO A 68 -3.46 -7.27 7.71
C PRO A 68 -2.67 -5.98 7.91
N LEU A 69 -2.76 -5.08 6.95
CA LEU A 69 -2.23 -3.73 7.03
C LEU A 69 -3.35 -2.74 7.29
N TRP A 70 -3.05 -1.65 7.98
CA TRP A 70 -4.00 -0.55 8.16
C TRP A 70 -3.28 0.80 8.10
N VAL A 71 -4.05 1.82 7.75
CA VAL A 71 -3.63 3.22 7.78
C VAL A 71 -4.83 4.09 8.18
N LYS A 72 -4.59 5.15 8.93
CA LYS A 72 -5.52 6.27 9.09
C LYS A 72 -5.15 7.34 8.08
N VAL A 73 -6.09 7.75 7.24
CA VAL A 73 -5.91 8.86 6.30
C VAL A 73 -6.66 10.08 6.77
N LYS A 74 -6.06 11.26 6.64
CA LYS A 74 -6.79 12.52 6.75
C LYS A 74 -7.33 12.88 5.38
N LEU A 75 -8.65 13.00 5.27
CA LEU A 75 -9.30 13.53 4.07
C LEU A 75 -9.13 15.05 4.11
N GLY A 76 -8.31 15.60 3.23
CA GLY A 76 -8.24 17.05 3.05
C GLY A 76 -9.59 17.56 2.58
N GLY A 77 -10.22 18.47 3.33
CA GLY A 77 -11.54 19.02 3.02
C GLY A 77 -11.59 19.95 1.79
N GLY A 78 -10.75 19.76 0.77
CA GLY A 78 -10.61 20.75 -0.31
C GLY A 78 -9.93 20.29 -1.60
N GLY A 79 -9.84 18.99 -1.89
CA GLY A 79 -9.49 18.55 -3.26
C GLY A 79 -10.67 18.76 -4.21
N PRO A 80 -10.47 19.18 -5.47
CA PRO A 80 -11.57 19.28 -6.43
C PRO A 80 -12.28 17.94 -6.55
N ARG A 81 -13.62 17.95 -6.41
CA ARG A 81 -14.47 16.82 -6.76
C ARG A 81 -14.20 16.51 -8.23
N VAL A 82 -13.59 15.36 -8.50
CA VAL A 82 -13.60 14.79 -9.84
C VAL A 82 -14.94 14.09 -9.96
N ASP A 83 -15.94 14.82 -10.44
CA ASP A 83 -17.21 14.23 -10.80
C ASP A 83 -16.96 13.28 -11.98
N PHE A 84 -17.28 12.00 -11.77
CA PHE A 84 -17.19 10.99 -12.81
C PHE A 84 -18.25 11.28 -13.87
N ASP A 85 -17.83 11.85 -15.00
CA ASP A 85 -18.69 12.05 -16.16
C ASP A 85 -19.00 10.69 -16.82
N SER A 86 -20.18 10.16 -16.51
CA SER A 86 -20.69 8.89 -17.03
C SER A 86 -20.96 8.89 -18.55
N THR A 87 -20.74 10.00 -19.27
CA THR A 87 -21.04 10.09 -20.71
C THR A 87 -19.94 9.57 -21.63
N LYS A 88 -18.73 9.26 -21.13
CA LYS A 88 -17.59 8.82 -21.98
C LYS A 88 -17.38 7.30 -22.06
N SER A 89 -18.42 6.49 -21.91
CA SER A 89 -18.36 5.02 -22.07
C SER A 89 -19.03 4.52 -23.35
N ARG A 90 -18.85 5.18 -24.49
CA ARG A 90 -19.16 4.61 -25.81
C ARG A 90 -18.18 5.10 -26.87
N ARG A 91 -17.11 4.36 -27.10
CA ARG A 91 -16.54 4.08 -28.43
C ARG A 91 -15.93 2.69 -28.42
#